data_AF-A0A8I1QRK3-F1
#
_entry.id   AF-A0A8I1QRK3-F1
#
_cell.length_a   1.000
_cell.length_b   1.000
_cell.length_c   1.000
_cell.angle_alpha   90.00
_cell.angle_beta   90.00
_cell.angle_gamma   90.00
#
_symmetry.space_group_name_H-M   'P 1'
#
loop_
_entity.id
_entity.type
_entity.pdbx_description
1 polymer ?
#
loop_
_entity_poly.entity_id
_entity_poly.type
_entity_poly.pdbx_seq_one_letter_code
_entity_poly.pdbx_strand_id
1 'polypeptide(L)'
;MTYCVAVKLKAGMVFLSDSRTNAGLDQISSFRKMMVYEKADDRFMCLLSAGNLSVSQSVREMLQTEQLDDHEGGEPITIWNARSMFDAARVLGAAVRHVWQRDGESLQRAGVDFNVSLIFGGQIRGEGMRLFQVYSAGNFIEATAETPFFQIGESKYGKPVLDRVITPETPLDEAAKCALVSMDSTLKSNLSVGLPLDMALYEADTLRIDKIVCIEENNPYFRMVRSTWGRKLREAFDDIEHPTWDGSQTSVPLICDSERLGPLKKITNPRERLI
;
A
#
# COMPACT_ATOMS: atom_id res chain seq x y z
N MET A 1 6.53 -5.36 9.70
CA MET A 1 5.58 -4.85 10.72
C MET A 1 4.96 -3.53 10.28
N THR A 2 4.30 -3.51 9.12
CA THR A 2 3.63 -2.31 8.57
C THR A 2 2.80 -2.76 7.37
N TYR A 3 1.64 -2.16 7.14
CA TYR A 3 0.98 -2.18 5.85
C TYR A 3 0.36 -0.80 5.57
N CYS A 4 0.75 -0.20 4.45
CA CYS A 4 0.10 1.00 3.92
C CYS A 4 -0.28 0.79 2.45
N VAL A 5 -1.36 1.44 2.02
CA VAL A 5 -1.84 1.46 0.64
C VAL A 5 -2.30 2.86 0.28
N ALA A 6 -2.02 3.26 -0.95
CA ALA A 6 -2.66 4.43 -1.55
C ALA A 6 -3.18 4.09 -2.95
N VAL A 7 -4.34 4.64 -3.29
CA VAL A 7 -5.02 4.45 -4.56
C VAL A 7 -5.25 5.82 -5.20
N LYS A 8 -4.90 5.95 -6.48
CA LYS A 8 -5.16 7.12 -7.33
C LYS A 8 -6.23 6.77 -8.35
N LEU A 9 -7.29 7.56 -8.39
CA LEU A 9 -8.46 7.37 -9.25
C LEU A 9 -8.73 8.66 -10.01
N LYS A 10 -9.65 8.64 -10.98
CA LYS A 10 -10.16 9.88 -11.58
C LYS A 10 -10.91 10.74 -10.57
N ALA A 11 -11.64 10.11 -9.63
CA ALA A 11 -12.45 10.79 -8.64
C ALA A 11 -11.63 11.41 -7.48
N GLY A 12 -10.40 10.98 -7.27
CA GLY A 12 -9.64 11.36 -6.08
C GLY A 12 -8.53 10.38 -5.71
N MET A 13 -8.11 10.44 -4.45
CA MET A 13 -7.13 9.53 -3.87
C MET A 13 -7.60 8.98 -2.52
N VAL A 14 -7.27 7.71 -2.27
CA VAL A 14 -7.51 7.05 -0.98
C VAL A 14 -6.17 6.68 -0.38
N PHE A 15 -5.96 6.99 0.90
CA PHE A 15 -4.79 6.57 1.66
C PHE A 15 -5.24 5.80 2.90
N LEU A 16 -4.54 4.71 3.20
CA LEU A 16 -4.78 3.89 4.39
C LEU A 16 -3.46 3.36 4.95
N SER A 17 -3.26 3.49 6.26
CA SER A 17 -2.10 2.94 6.95
C SER A 17 -2.46 2.32 8.29
N ASP A 18 -1.84 1.20 8.61
CA ASP A 18 -1.87 0.62 9.96
C ASP A 18 -0.94 1.38 10.93
N SER A 19 -1.04 1.15 12.24
CA SER A 19 -0.18 1.82 13.23
C SER A 19 0.80 0.91 13.96
N ARG A 20 0.62 -0.42 13.92
CA ARG A 20 1.50 -1.35 14.63
C ARG A 20 2.92 -1.29 14.08
N THR A 21 3.90 -1.09 14.94
CA THR A 21 5.29 -0.86 14.53
C THR A 21 6.25 -1.60 15.47
N ASN A 22 7.33 -2.11 14.89
CA ASN A 22 8.46 -2.62 15.66
C ASN A 22 9.40 -1.47 16.05
N ALA A 23 9.57 -1.21 17.33
CA ALA A 23 10.50 -0.22 17.85
C ALA A 23 11.78 -0.84 18.43
N GLY A 24 11.92 -2.16 18.43
CA GLY A 24 13.07 -2.87 18.99
C GLY A 24 12.72 -4.31 19.40
N LEU A 25 13.71 -5.05 19.91
CA LEU A 25 13.46 -6.40 20.44
C LEU A 25 12.37 -6.33 21.52
N ASP A 26 11.29 -7.08 21.31
CA ASP A 26 10.10 -7.13 22.17
C ASP A 26 9.34 -5.80 22.40
N GLN A 27 9.58 -4.80 21.55
CA GLN A 27 8.90 -3.49 21.64
C GLN A 27 7.95 -3.28 20.46
N ILE A 28 6.71 -3.75 20.62
CA ILE A 28 5.63 -3.52 19.65
C ILE A 28 4.72 -2.42 20.19
N SER A 29 4.68 -1.30 19.47
CA SER A 29 3.92 -0.10 19.84
C SER A 29 3.12 0.45 18.65
N SER A 30 2.28 1.44 18.92
CA SER A 30 1.50 2.12 17.89
C SER A 30 2.13 3.47 17.52
N PHE A 31 2.46 3.65 16.24
CA PHE A 31 2.97 4.91 15.68
C PHE A 31 2.22 5.26 14.41
N ARG A 32 1.90 6.54 14.20
CA ARG A 32 1.20 6.99 12.99
C ARG A 32 2.10 6.85 11.77
N LYS A 33 1.57 6.18 10.74
CA LYS A 33 2.27 5.93 9.48
C LYS A 33 1.87 6.85 8.34
N MET A 34 0.91 7.74 8.58
CA MET A 34 0.40 8.73 7.65
C MET A 34 0.71 10.15 8.15
N MET A 35 1.12 11.03 7.23
CA MET A 35 1.29 12.47 7.47
C MET A 35 0.58 13.22 6.34
N VAL A 36 -0.13 14.29 6.69
CA VAL A 36 -0.80 15.18 5.73
C VAL A 36 -0.11 16.54 5.78
N TYR A 37 0.22 17.07 4.61
CA TYR A 37 0.72 18.41 4.39
C TYR A 37 -0.31 19.16 3.55
N GLU A 38 -0.80 20.28 4.06
CA GLU A 38 -1.82 21.07 3.39
C GLU A 38 -1.47 22.55 3.44
N LYS A 39 -1.66 23.22 2.31
CA LYS A 39 -1.87 24.66 2.25
C LYS A 39 -3.16 24.84 1.48
N ALA A 40 -4.25 25.09 2.20
CA ALA A 40 -5.61 25.09 1.66
C ALA A 40 -5.70 25.94 0.39
N ASP A 41 -6.47 25.43 -0.58
CA ASP A 41 -6.64 25.98 -1.91
C ASP A 41 -5.36 25.98 -2.79
N ASP A 42 -4.17 25.67 -2.28
CA ASP A 42 -2.92 25.64 -3.03
C ASP A 42 -2.41 24.21 -3.26
N ARG A 43 -2.30 23.41 -2.21
CA ARG A 43 -1.78 22.03 -2.30
C ARG A 43 -2.27 21.14 -1.18
N PHE A 44 -2.46 19.87 -1.53
CA PHE A 44 -2.62 18.76 -0.60
C PHE A 44 -1.57 17.69 -0.92
N MET A 45 -0.88 17.18 0.09
CA MET A 45 0.08 16.08 -0.04
C MET A 45 -0.04 15.14 1.15
N CYS A 46 0.09 13.84 0.91
CA CYS A 46 0.02 12.80 1.92
C CYS A 46 1.21 11.86 1.77
N LEU A 47 1.85 11.55 2.90
CA LEU A 47 3.01 10.67 3.01
C LEU A 47 2.66 9.46 3.88
N LEU A 48 2.81 8.27 3.34
CA LEU A 48 2.76 7.00 4.07
C LEU A 48 4.16 6.42 4.20
N SER A 49 4.47 5.78 5.33
CA SER A 49 5.80 5.21 5.56
C SER A 49 5.80 3.77 6.06
N ALA A 50 6.78 3.01 5.60
CA ALA A 50 7.11 1.67 6.08
C ALA A 50 8.63 1.49 6.16
N GLY A 51 9.07 0.48 6.90
CA GLY A 51 10.48 0.15 7.09
C GLY A 51 10.96 0.48 8.50
N ASN A 52 12.22 0.89 8.61
CA ASN A 52 12.83 1.24 9.89
C ASN A 52 12.20 2.53 10.45
N LEU A 53 11.69 2.44 11.69
CA LEU A 53 10.98 3.55 12.33
C LEU A 53 11.86 4.80 12.49
N SER A 54 13.10 4.66 12.96
CA SER A 54 13.99 5.81 13.20
C SER A 54 14.36 6.51 11.89
N VAL A 55 14.59 5.75 10.82
CA VAL A 55 14.83 6.27 9.48
C VAL A 55 13.59 7.00 8.96
N SER A 56 12.41 6.37 9.03
CA SER A 56 11.17 6.98 8.54
C SER A 56 10.80 8.27 9.27
N GLN A 57 11.01 8.34 10.59
CA GLN A 57 10.81 9.55 11.38
C GLN A 57 11.83 10.63 11.00
N SER A 58 13.11 10.27 10.86
CA SER A 58 14.14 11.22 10.44
C SER A 58 13.86 11.81 9.06
N VAL A 59 13.39 10.99 8.11
CA VAL A 59 13.03 11.47 6.77
C VAL A 59 11.84 12.44 6.83
N ARG A 60 10.84 12.17 7.66
CA ARG A 60 9.67 13.07 7.84
C ARG A 60 10.06 14.42 8.41
N GLU A 61 10.92 14.43 9.43
CA GLU A 61 11.43 15.67 10.02
C GLU A 61 12.30 16.43 9.01
N MET A 62 13.21 15.73 8.34
CA MET A 62 14.08 16.31 7.33
C MET A 62 13.30 16.92 6.17
N LEU A 63 12.21 16.26 5.72
CA LEU A 63 11.37 16.73 4.63
C LEU A 63 10.82 18.14 4.83
N GLN A 64 10.58 18.57 6.08
CA GLN A 64 10.07 19.91 6.36
C GLN A 64 11.09 21.01 6.08
N THR A 65 12.38 20.69 6.16
CA THR A 65 13.49 21.64 6.02
C THR A 65 14.35 21.40 4.78
N GLU A 66 14.28 20.22 4.17
CA GLU A 66 15.08 19.85 3.00
C GLU A 66 14.77 20.76 1.81
N GLN A 67 15.82 21.16 1.11
CA GLN A 67 15.73 22.07 -0.04
C GLN A 67 16.58 21.53 -1.18
N LEU A 68 16.12 21.74 -2.40
CA LEU A 68 16.89 21.52 -3.61
C LEU A 68 17.25 22.86 -4.25
N ASP A 69 18.47 22.97 -4.75
CA ASP A 69 18.86 24.13 -5.55
C ASP A 69 17.95 24.23 -6.80
N ASP A 70 17.42 25.43 -7.04
CA ASP A 70 16.72 25.70 -8.28
C ASP A 70 17.75 25.90 -9.40
N HIS A 71 17.72 25.03 -10.40
CA HIS A 71 18.61 25.13 -11.56
C HIS A 71 18.40 26.41 -12.37
N GLU A 72 17.25 27.08 -12.20
CA GLU A 72 16.93 28.37 -12.81
C GLU A 72 17.38 29.57 -11.97
N GLY A 73 18.06 29.35 -10.83
CA GLY A 73 18.57 30.40 -9.96
C GLY A 73 17.51 31.09 -9.09
N GLY A 74 16.32 30.50 -8.98
CA GLY A 74 15.25 30.95 -8.09
C GLY A 74 15.46 30.56 -6.62
N GLU A 75 14.41 30.73 -5.82
CA GLU A 75 14.42 30.26 -4.43
C GLU A 75 14.56 28.73 -4.36
N PRO A 76 15.27 28.19 -3.35
CA PRO A 76 15.39 26.75 -3.17
C PRO A 76 14.02 26.05 -3.12
N ILE A 77 13.92 24.90 -3.79
CA ILE A 77 12.70 24.12 -3.90
C ILE A 77 12.51 23.28 -2.64
N THR A 78 11.37 23.46 -1.99
CA THR A 78 10.88 22.74 -0.81
C THR A 78 9.53 22.11 -1.11
N ILE A 79 9.00 21.27 -0.23
CA ILE A 79 7.64 20.75 -0.37
C ILE A 79 6.58 21.87 -0.41
N TRP A 80 6.87 23.04 0.16
CA TRP A 80 5.91 24.15 0.34
C TRP A 80 5.88 25.13 -0.83
N ASN A 81 6.92 25.17 -1.66
CA ASN A 81 6.98 26.01 -2.87
C ASN A 81 7.23 25.19 -4.16
N ALA A 82 7.31 23.85 -4.08
CA ALA A 82 7.37 22.97 -5.24
C ALA A 82 6.30 23.33 -6.27
N ARG A 83 6.71 23.40 -7.54
CA ARG A 83 5.87 23.76 -8.70
C ARG A 83 5.08 22.56 -9.24
N SER A 84 5.54 21.35 -8.92
CA SER A 84 4.90 20.09 -9.28
C SER A 84 5.05 19.04 -8.17
N MET A 85 4.17 18.04 -8.16
CA MET A 85 4.31 16.90 -7.27
C MET A 85 5.59 16.08 -7.56
N PHE A 86 6.13 16.16 -8.79
CA PHE A 86 7.43 15.58 -9.11
C PHE A 86 8.57 16.29 -8.37
N ASP A 87 8.55 17.63 -8.33
CA ASP A 87 9.53 18.39 -7.55
C ASP A 87 9.42 18.06 -6.06
N ALA A 88 8.20 17.99 -5.52
CA ALA A 88 7.98 17.57 -4.15
C ALA A 88 8.52 16.14 -3.88
N ALA A 89 8.33 15.19 -4.82
CA ALA A 89 8.92 13.85 -4.74
C ALA A 89 10.45 13.86 -4.82
N ARG A 90 11.06 14.78 -5.59
CA ARG A 90 12.53 14.98 -5.61
C ARG A 90 13.05 15.47 -4.27
N VAL A 91 12.37 16.44 -3.65
CA VAL A 91 12.73 16.93 -2.30
C VAL A 91 12.65 15.79 -1.29
N LEU A 92 11.61 14.95 -1.36
CA LEU A 92 11.51 13.74 -0.54
C LEU A 92 12.65 12.75 -0.79
N GLY A 93 13.01 12.51 -2.05
CA GLY A 93 14.16 11.67 -2.40
C GLY A 93 15.49 12.22 -1.88
N ALA A 94 15.66 13.55 -1.85
CA ALA A 94 16.81 14.21 -1.27
C ALA A 94 16.86 14.02 0.26
N ALA A 95 15.72 14.21 0.94
CA ALA A 95 15.62 13.97 2.38
C ALA A 95 15.98 12.52 2.76
N VAL A 96 15.57 11.52 1.96
CA VAL A 96 15.98 10.11 2.15
C VAL A 96 17.49 9.96 2.06
N ARG A 97 18.12 10.55 1.03
CA ARG A 97 19.57 10.47 0.84
C ARG A 97 20.34 11.21 1.92
N HIS A 98 19.83 12.34 2.40
CA HIS A 98 20.42 13.08 3.52
C HIS A 98 20.45 12.21 4.78
N VAL A 99 19.32 11.59 5.15
CA VAL A 99 19.27 10.68 6.30
C VAL A 99 20.20 9.48 6.10
N TRP A 100 20.31 8.96 4.88
CA TRP A 100 21.29 7.90 4.56
C TRP A 100 22.74 8.37 4.75
N GLN A 101 23.10 9.58 4.32
CA GLN A 101 24.44 10.13 4.52
C GLN A 101 24.78 10.30 6.00
N ARG A 102 23.79 10.65 6.83
CA ARG A 102 23.95 10.83 8.27
C ARG A 102 24.10 9.49 9.02
N ASP A 103 23.21 8.54 8.75
CA ASP A 103 23.04 7.35 9.59
C ASP A 103 23.45 6.03 8.92
N GLY A 104 23.54 5.99 7.59
CA GLY A 104 23.65 4.76 6.79
C GLY A 104 24.86 3.92 7.16
N GLU A 105 26.05 4.51 7.22
CA GLU A 105 27.27 3.79 7.60
C GLU A 105 27.22 3.27 9.04
N SER A 106 26.68 4.07 9.96
CA SER A 106 26.58 3.70 11.37
C SER A 106 25.61 2.53 11.57
N LEU A 107 24.46 2.56 10.88
CA LEU A 107 23.49 1.46 10.86
C LEU A 107 24.11 0.18 10.30
N GLN A 108 24.82 0.29 9.18
CA GLN A 108 25.50 -0.85 8.56
C GLN A 108 26.53 -1.49 9.51
N ARG A 109 27.35 -0.69 10.19
CA ARG A 109 28.32 -1.18 11.19
C ARG A 109 27.64 -1.87 12.38
N ALA A 110 26.42 -1.46 12.72
CA ALA A 110 25.60 -2.08 13.77
C ALA A 110 24.82 -3.32 13.27
N GLY A 111 24.96 -3.71 12.00
CA GLY A 111 24.22 -4.84 11.41
C GLY A 111 22.74 -4.54 11.17
N VAL A 112 22.38 -3.26 11.03
CA VAL A 112 21.01 -2.81 10.77
C VAL A 112 20.92 -2.26 9.35
N ASP A 113 19.98 -2.77 8.57
CA ASP A 113 19.76 -2.28 7.20
C ASP A 113 19.09 -0.89 7.21
N PHE A 114 19.61 0.00 6.36
CA PHE A 114 18.90 1.23 6.01
C PHE A 114 17.74 0.88 5.06
N ASN A 115 16.54 0.74 5.64
CA ASN A 115 15.36 0.37 4.89
C ASN A 115 14.22 1.35 5.15
N VAL A 116 13.76 2.03 4.10
CA VAL A 116 12.58 2.87 4.13
C VAL A 116 11.85 2.77 2.79
N SER A 117 10.54 2.61 2.85
CA SER A 117 9.69 2.71 1.66
C SER A 117 8.53 3.65 1.97
N LEU A 118 8.28 4.58 1.05
CA LEU A 118 7.31 5.64 1.23
C LEU A 118 6.33 5.64 0.07
N ILE A 119 5.10 6.01 0.36
CA ILE A 119 4.13 6.39 -0.66
C ILE A 119 3.87 7.88 -0.48
N PHE A 120 3.99 8.65 -1.55
CA PHE A 120 3.81 10.09 -1.52
C PHE A 120 2.86 10.50 -2.64
N GLY A 121 1.73 11.10 -2.29
CA GLY A 121 0.71 11.46 -3.28
C GLY A 121 -0.07 12.70 -2.90
N GLY A 122 -0.66 13.35 -3.88
CA GLY A 122 -1.33 14.62 -3.67
C GLY A 122 -1.64 15.37 -4.96
N GLN A 123 -1.95 16.64 -4.80
CA GLN A 123 -2.24 17.56 -5.88
C GLN A 123 -1.77 18.97 -5.52
N ILE A 124 -1.11 19.62 -6.48
CA ILE A 124 -0.73 21.04 -6.42
C ILE A 124 -1.59 21.80 -7.44
N ARG A 125 -2.02 23.01 -7.09
CA ARG A 125 -2.82 23.87 -7.96
C ARG A 125 -2.20 23.99 -9.35
N GLY A 126 -3.01 23.73 -10.37
CA GLY A 126 -2.58 23.78 -11.78
C GLY A 126 -2.01 22.46 -12.31
N GLU A 127 -1.87 21.43 -11.46
CA GLU A 127 -1.46 20.08 -11.84
C GLU A 127 -2.56 19.05 -11.51
N GLY A 128 -2.60 17.94 -12.24
CA GLY A 128 -3.42 16.79 -11.87
C GLY A 128 -2.86 16.05 -10.65
N MET A 129 -3.68 15.18 -10.05
CA MET A 129 -3.24 14.33 -8.94
C MET A 129 -2.10 13.39 -9.35
N ARG A 130 -1.09 13.25 -8.50
CA ARG A 130 0.07 12.36 -8.73
C ARG A 130 0.37 11.53 -7.49
N LEU A 131 0.85 10.31 -7.72
CA LEU A 131 1.11 9.32 -6.68
C LEU A 131 2.42 8.61 -6.98
N PHE A 132 3.32 8.58 -6.00
CA PHE A 132 4.67 8.06 -6.11
C PHE A 132 4.94 6.99 -5.06
N GLN A 133 5.77 6.02 -5.42
CA GLN A 133 6.45 5.14 -4.47
C GLN A 133 7.93 5.50 -4.44
N VAL A 134 8.43 5.90 -3.26
CA VAL A 134 9.83 6.26 -3.03
C VAL A 134 10.55 5.11 -2.33
N TYR A 135 11.74 4.76 -2.83
CA TYR A 135 12.57 3.66 -2.34
C TYR A 135 13.72 4.16 -1.45
N SER A 136 14.38 3.25 -0.73
CA SER A 136 15.49 3.56 0.18
C SER A 136 16.66 4.31 -0.46
N ALA A 137 16.82 4.24 -1.78
CA ALA A 137 17.86 4.99 -2.52
C ALA A 137 17.44 6.43 -2.88
N GLY A 138 16.24 6.85 -2.47
CA GLY A 138 15.66 8.16 -2.76
C GLY A 138 15.19 8.34 -4.21
N ASN A 139 15.24 7.30 -5.04
CA ASN A 139 14.54 7.26 -6.33
C ASN A 139 13.09 6.83 -6.15
N PHE A 140 12.27 7.06 -7.17
CA PHE A 140 10.84 6.79 -7.12
C PHE A 140 10.25 6.45 -8.47
N ILE A 141 9.08 5.81 -8.45
CA ILE A 141 8.20 5.58 -9.61
C ILE A 141 6.86 6.27 -9.40
N GLU A 142 6.11 6.48 -10.47
CA GLU A 142 4.80 7.12 -10.45
C GLU A 142 3.69 6.14 -10.86
N ALA A 143 2.52 6.26 -10.22
CA ALA A 143 1.33 5.49 -10.55
C ALA A 143 0.71 5.98 -11.87
N THR A 144 0.33 5.04 -12.72
CA THR A 144 -0.33 5.28 -14.00
C THR A 144 -1.76 4.72 -14.00
N ALA A 145 -2.48 4.83 -15.12
CA ALA A 145 -3.81 4.22 -15.24
C ALA A 145 -3.76 2.68 -15.17
N GLU A 146 -2.68 2.08 -15.69
CA GLU A 146 -2.44 0.63 -15.66
C GLU A 146 -2.05 0.14 -14.27
N THR A 147 -1.44 1.00 -13.45
CA THR A 147 -1.05 0.69 -12.07
C THR A 147 -1.51 1.82 -11.14
N PRO A 148 -2.81 1.86 -10.78
CA PRO A 148 -3.42 3.00 -10.08
C PRO A 148 -3.20 3.00 -8.56
N PHE A 149 -2.46 2.04 -8.00
CA PHE A 149 -2.22 1.97 -6.56
C PHE A 149 -0.82 1.48 -6.23
N PHE A 150 -0.33 1.87 -5.05
CA PHE A 150 0.89 1.34 -4.47
C PHE A 150 0.64 0.79 -3.07
N GLN A 151 1.45 -0.19 -2.68
CA GLN A 151 1.44 -0.79 -1.35
C GLN A 151 2.88 -0.86 -0.82
N ILE A 152 3.05 -0.63 0.48
CA ILE A 152 4.33 -0.75 1.18
C ILE A 152 4.17 -1.56 2.47
N GLY A 153 5.24 -2.25 2.88
CA GLY A 153 5.22 -3.20 4.00
C GLY A 153 4.68 -4.59 3.60
N GLU A 154 3.85 -5.21 4.44
CA GLU A 154 3.27 -6.54 4.27
C GLU A 154 2.09 -6.55 3.27
N SER A 155 2.38 -6.25 2.01
CA SER A 155 1.36 -5.94 0.99
C SER A 155 0.69 -7.15 0.34
N LYS A 156 1.29 -8.34 0.41
CA LYS A 156 0.89 -9.52 -0.38
C LYS A 156 -0.52 -10.03 -0.06
N TYR A 157 -0.93 -9.97 1.20
CA TYR A 157 -2.21 -10.52 1.68
C TYR A 157 -3.41 -9.73 1.17
N GLY A 158 -3.28 -8.40 1.15
CA GLY A 158 -4.34 -7.48 0.74
C GLY A 158 -4.36 -7.17 -0.76
N LYS A 159 -3.35 -7.59 -1.53
CA LYS A 159 -3.24 -7.30 -2.97
C LYS A 159 -4.37 -7.89 -3.83
N PRO A 160 -4.80 -9.17 -3.65
CA PRO A 160 -5.75 -9.79 -4.58
C PRO A 160 -7.11 -9.10 -4.67
N VAL A 161 -7.60 -8.46 -3.60
CA VAL A 161 -8.87 -7.71 -3.66
C VAL A 161 -8.72 -6.39 -4.41
N LEU A 162 -7.56 -5.72 -4.27
CA LEU A 162 -7.25 -4.49 -5.00
C LEU A 162 -7.18 -4.79 -6.51
N ASP A 163 -6.46 -5.84 -6.91
CA ASP A 163 -6.33 -6.27 -8.31
C ASP A 163 -7.69 -6.60 -8.97
N ARG A 164 -8.68 -7.02 -8.19
CA ARG A 164 -10.00 -7.43 -8.70
C ARG A 164 -11.01 -6.29 -8.81
N VAL A 165 -10.85 -5.23 -8.02
CA VAL A 165 -11.88 -4.20 -7.81
C VAL A 165 -11.44 -2.81 -8.27
N ILE A 166 -10.15 -2.48 -8.08
CA ILE A 166 -9.66 -1.13 -8.34
C ILE A 166 -9.40 -0.93 -9.84
N THR A 167 -10.05 0.08 -10.39
CA THR A 167 -9.84 0.61 -11.74
C THR A 167 -9.78 2.14 -11.67
N PRO A 168 -9.24 2.85 -12.67
CA PRO A 168 -9.20 4.31 -12.67
C PRO A 168 -10.58 4.98 -12.50
N GLU A 169 -11.66 4.30 -12.92
CA GLU A 169 -13.06 4.74 -12.86
C GLU A 169 -13.75 4.40 -11.53
N THR A 170 -13.14 3.59 -10.67
CA THR A 170 -13.75 3.18 -9.39
C THR A 170 -14.11 4.42 -8.55
N PRO A 171 -15.35 4.54 -8.04
CA PRO A 171 -15.74 5.65 -7.17
C PRO A 171 -14.92 5.69 -5.86
N LEU A 172 -14.74 6.89 -5.31
CA LEU A 172 -13.87 7.10 -4.14
C LEU A 172 -14.31 6.28 -2.92
N ASP A 173 -15.60 6.23 -2.62
CA ASP A 173 -16.15 5.45 -1.50
C ASP A 173 -15.98 3.94 -1.68
N GLU A 174 -16.07 3.47 -2.94
CA GLU A 174 -15.85 2.05 -3.26
C GLU A 174 -14.38 1.67 -3.10
N ALA A 175 -13.46 2.54 -3.51
CA ALA A 175 -12.03 2.33 -3.30
C ALA A 175 -11.66 2.36 -1.81
N ALA A 176 -12.26 3.25 -1.01
CA ALA A 176 -12.08 3.27 0.44
C ALA A 176 -12.55 1.97 1.09
N LYS A 177 -13.74 1.47 0.71
CA LYS A 177 -14.25 0.16 1.14
C LYS A 177 -13.29 -0.96 0.73
N CYS A 178 -12.78 -0.95 -0.50
CA CYS A 178 -11.82 -1.95 -1.00
C CYS A 178 -10.50 -1.92 -0.21
N ALA A 179 -9.98 -0.74 0.14
CA ALA A 179 -8.78 -0.59 0.97
C ALA A 179 -8.99 -1.17 2.38
N LEU A 180 -10.16 -0.98 2.99
CA LEU A 180 -10.51 -1.57 4.28
C LEU A 180 -10.61 -3.11 4.21
N VAL A 181 -11.19 -3.65 3.14
CA VAL A 181 -11.22 -5.11 2.92
C VAL A 181 -9.81 -5.67 2.74
N SER A 182 -8.96 -4.97 1.99
CA SER A 182 -7.55 -5.30 1.83
C SER A 182 -6.81 -5.34 3.18
N MET A 183 -7.08 -4.36 4.05
CA MET A 183 -6.53 -4.32 5.41
C MET A 183 -7.06 -5.46 6.31
N ASP A 184 -8.35 -5.82 6.23
CA ASP A 184 -8.89 -6.97 6.99
C ASP A 184 -8.19 -8.28 6.63
N SER A 185 -7.98 -8.54 5.34
CA SER A 185 -7.24 -9.71 4.87
C SER A 185 -5.83 -9.74 5.45
N THR A 186 -5.12 -8.60 5.44
CA THR A 186 -3.76 -8.51 5.99
C THR A 186 -3.74 -8.70 7.52
N LEU A 187 -4.65 -8.05 8.27
CA LEU A 187 -4.76 -8.17 9.73
C LEU A 187 -5.02 -9.63 10.17
N LYS A 188 -5.84 -10.37 9.42
CA LYS A 188 -6.15 -11.78 9.71
C LYS A 188 -4.97 -12.71 9.47
N SER A 189 -4.09 -12.37 8.53
CA SER A 189 -3.02 -13.27 8.07
C SER A 189 -1.62 -12.90 8.56
N ASN A 190 -1.42 -11.69 9.11
CA ASN A 190 -0.11 -11.24 9.55
C ASN A 190 -0.20 -10.34 10.80
N LEU A 191 0.27 -10.85 11.94
CA LEU A 191 0.24 -10.16 13.24
C LEU A 191 1.12 -8.91 13.30
N SER A 192 2.01 -8.71 12.33
CA SER A 192 2.89 -7.55 12.27
C SER A 192 2.19 -6.28 11.80
N VAL A 193 0.94 -6.41 11.33
CA VAL A 193 0.03 -5.33 10.96
C VAL A 193 -1.04 -5.22 12.05
N GLY A 194 -1.44 -4.00 12.40
CA GLY A 194 -2.36 -3.82 13.52
C GLY A 194 -3.01 -2.45 13.61
N LEU A 195 -4.15 -2.45 14.31
CA LEU A 195 -4.94 -1.27 14.62
C LEU A 195 -4.25 -0.34 15.64
N PRO A 196 -4.66 0.95 15.73
CA PRO A 196 -5.61 1.63 14.84
C PRO A 196 -5.15 1.81 13.39
N LEU A 197 -6.07 2.20 12.50
CA LEU A 197 -5.75 2.63 11.13
C LEU A 197 -5.96 4.15 11.00
N ASP A 198 -5.12 4.79 10.21
CA ASP A 198 -5.38 6.14 9.70
C ASP A 198 -5.87 6.04 8.25
N MET A 199 -6.99 6.69 7.94
CA MET A 199 -7.55 6.76 6.59
C MET A 199 -7.77 8.22 6.18
N ALA A 200 -7.42 8.54 4.93
CA ALA A 200 -7.61 9.85 4.32
C ALA A 200 -8.18 9.70 2.91
N LEU A 201 -9.25 10.43 2.61
CA LEU A 201 -9.87 10.49 1.28
C LEU A 201 -9.73 11.92 0.75
N TYR A 202 -9.11 12.04 -0.41
CA TYR A 202 -8.95 13.30 -1.12
C TYR A 202 -9.82 13.29 -2.38
N GLU A 203 -10.65 14.31 -2.55
CA GLU A 203 -11.45 14.51 -3.75
C GLU A 203 -10.66 15.36 -4.76
N ALA A 204 -10.67 14.96 -6.03
CA ALA A 204 -9.94 15.65 -7.08
C ALA A 204 -10.28 17.15 -7.11
N ASP A 205 -9.25 17.98 -7.32
CA ASP A 205 -9.34 19.44 -7.50
C ASP A 205 -9.85 20.23 -6.29
N THR A 206 -10.09 19.59 -5.14
CA THR A 206 -10.52 20.30 -3.92
C THR A 206 -9.39 21.05 -3.23
N LEU A 207 -8.14 20.63 -3.43
CA LEU A 207 -6.91 21.21 -2.83
C LEU A 207 -6.98 21.41 -1.31
N ARG A 208 -7.84 20.63 -0.64
CA ARG A 208 -7.99 20.55 0.82
C ARG A 208 -8.47 19.16 1.19
N ILE A 209 -8.28 18.74 2.43
CA ILE A 209 -8.76 17.45 2.92
C ILE A 209 -9.66 17.60 4.15
N ASP A 210 -10.91 17.17 3.97
CA ASP A 210 -11.92 17.16 5.04
C ASP A 210 -12.20 15.74 5.58
N LYS A 211 -11.86 14.70 4.80
CA LYS A 211 -12.20 13.30 5.10
C LYS A 211 -11.00 12.54 5.67
N ILE A 212 -10.73 12.73 6.97
CA ILE A 212 -9.69 12.01 7.72
C ILE A 212 -10.33 11.29 8.91
N VAL A 213 -9.96 10.03 9.14
CA VAL A 213 -10.46 9.25 10.27
C VAL A 213 -9.42 8.29 10.85
N CYS A 214 -9.41 8.18 12.18
CA CYS A 214 -8.72 7.12 12.90
C CYS A 214 -9.72 5.98 13.18
N ILE A 215 -9.39 4.76 12.76
CA ILE A 215 -10.25 3.58 12.87
C ILE A 215 -9.66 2.66 13.94
N GLU A 216 -10.32 2.64 15.11
CA GLU A 216 -9.98 1.75 16.22
C GLU A 216 -10.70 0.38 16.12
N GLU A 217 -10.36 -0.55 17.01
CA GLU A 217 -10.97 -1.89 17.11
C GLU A 217 -12.49 -1.88 17.26
N ASN A 218 -13.02 -0.84 17.93
CA ASN A 218 -14.44 -0.71 18.20
C ASN A 218 -15.21 0.03 17.10
N ASN A 219 -14.57 0.45 16.00
CA ASN A 219 -15.23 1.21 14.95
C ASN A 219 -16.39 0.39 14.34
N PRO A 220 -17.65 0.90 14.38
CA PRO A 220 -18.82 0.14 13.98
C PRO A 220 -18.85 -0.18 12.48
N TYR A 221 -18.39 0.76 11.65
CA TYR A 221 -18.32 0.56 10.20
C TYR A 221 -17.30 -0.50 9.84
N PHE A 222 -16.08 -0.43 10.40
CA PHE A 222 -15.05 -1.42 10.11
C PHE A 222 -15.46 -2.82 10.58
N ARG A 223 -16.08 -2.95 11.76
CA ARG A 223 -16.66 -4.23 12.21
C ARG A 223 -17.68 -4.79 11.23
N MET A 224 -18.58 -3.94 10.75
CA MET A 224 -19.60 -4.33 9.77
C MET A 224 -18.99 -4.78 8.43
N VAL A 225 -17.95 -4.09 7.94
CA VAL A 225 -17.20 -4.51 6.75
C VAL A 225 -16.57 -5.89 6.95
N ARG A 226 -15.84 -6.10 8.05
CA ARG A 226 -15.14 -7.36 8.35
C ARG A 226 -16.09 -8.55 8.48
N SER A 227 -17.21 -8.37 9.18
CA SER A 227 -18.20 -9.43 9.40
C SER A 227 -18.96 -9.76 8.12
N THR A 228 -19.41 -8.74 7.39
CA THR A 228 -20.16 -8.91 6.14
C THR A 228 -19.30 -9.56 5.07
N TRP A 229 -18.06 -9.09 4.89
CA TRP A 229 -17.13 -9.64 3.92
C TRP A 229 -16.78 -11.10 4.20
N GLY A 230 -16.46 -11.43 5.46
CA GLY A 230 -16.15 -12.80 5.86
C GLY A 230 -17.32 -13.76 5.60
N ARG A 231 -18.54 -13.36 5.95
CA ARG A 231 -19.75 -14.16 5.68
C ARG A 231 -19.98 -14.34 4.18
N LYS A 232 -19.90 -13.26 3.39
CA LYS A 232 -20.14 -13.31 1.94
C LYS A 232 -19.12 -14.16 1.19
N LEU A 233 -17.84 -14.12 1.60
CA LEU A 233 -16.82 -15.00 1.06
C LEU A 233 -17.10 -16.47 1.35
N ARG A 234 -17.63 -16.78 2.54
CA ARG A 234 -18.00 -18.16 2.89
C ARG A 234 -19.18 -18.65 2.06
N GLU A 235 -20.23 -17.82 1.94
CA GLU A 235 -21.39 -18.11 1.08
C GLU A 235 -20.94 -18.39 -0.36
N ALA A 236 -20.12 -17.51 -0.94
CA ALA A 236 -19.61 -17.69 -2.29
C ALA A 236 -18.74 -18.95 -2.46
N PHE A 237 -18.04 -19.41 -1.41
CA PHE A 237 -17.29 -20.66 -1.44
C PHE A 237 -18.20 -21.88 -1.37
N ASP A 238 -19.24 -21.83 -0.53
CA ASP A 238 -20.21 -22.91 -0.38
C ASP A 238 -21.08 -23.10 -1.64
N ASP A 239 -21.25 -22.04 -2.45
CA ASP A 239 -21.95 -22.07 -3.73
C ASP A 239 -21.12 -22.71 -4.87
N ILE A 240 -19.81 -22.96 -4.67
CA ILE A 240 -18.96 -23.62 -5.68
C ILE A 240 -19.18 -25.14 -5.63
N GLU A 241 -19.57 -25.72 -6.76
CA GLU A 241 -19.76 -27.17 -6.90
C GLU A 241 -18.50 -27.95 -6.49
N HIS A 242 -18.71 -29.06 -5.79
CA HIS A 242 -17.60 -29.92 -5.36
C HIS A 242 -16.90 -30.56 -6.56
N PRO A 243 -15.56 -30.65 -6.55
CA PRO A 243 -14.83 -31.39 -7.56
C PRO A 243 -15.26 -32.86 -7.55
N THR A 244 -15.59 -33.37 -8.73
CA THR A 244 -15.98 -34.78 -8.92
C THR A 244 -14.78 -35.60 -9.38
N TRP A 245 -14.48 -36.66 -8.64
CA TRP A 245 -13.23 -37.44 -8.77
C TRP A 245 -13.41 -38.83 -9.39
N ASP A 246 -14.64 -39.30 -9.56
CA ASP A 246 -14.95 -40.66 -10.02
C ASP A 246 -15.23 -40.75 -11.54
N GLY A 247 -15.13 -39.62 -12.25
CA GLY A 247 -15.41 -39.55 -13.69
C GLY A 247 -16.89 -39.62 -14.04
N SER A 248 -17.80 -39.45 -13.06
CA SER A 248 -19.22 -39.29 -13.35
C SER A 248 -19.49 -38.04 -14.19
N GLN A 249 -20.53 -38.08 -15.03
CA GLN A 249 -20.90 -36.96 -15.88
C GLN A 249 -21.35 -35.77 -15.04
N THR A 250 -20.62 -34.66 -15.14
CA THR A 250 -21.00 -33.36 -14.58
C THR A 250 -21.04 -32.29 -15.67
N SER A 251 -21.73 -31.19 -15.40
CA SER A 251 -21.74 -29.99 -16.25
C SER A 251 -20.36 -29.32 -16.34
N VAL A 252 -19.54 -29.45 -15.30
CA VAL A 252 -18.20 -28.84 -15.18
C VAL A 252 -17.19 -29.89 -14.69
N PRO A 253 -16.68 -30.78 -15.55
CA PRO A 253 -15.84 -31.90 -15.14
C PRO A 253 -14.43 -31.47 -14.71
N LEU A 254 -13.97 -31.94 -13.55
CA LEU A 254 -12.57 -31.77 -13.12
C LEU A 254 -11.63 -32.69 -13.92
N ILE A 255 -12.04 -33.94 -14.13
CA ILE A 255 -11.28 -34.94 -14.89
C ILE A 255 -11.59 -34.74 -16.37
N CYS A 256 -10.60 -34.23 -17.10
CA CYS A 256 -10.65 -34.04 -18.54
C CYS A 256 -9.43 -34.70 -19.19
N ASP A 257 -9.60 -35.24 -20.40
CA ASP A 257 -8.47 -35.71 -21.20
C ASP A 257 -7.63 -34.52 -21.68
N SER A 258 -6.32 -34.56 -21.41
CA SER A 258 -5.38 -33.54 -21.85
C SER A 258 -4.72 -33.97 -23.15
N GLU A 259 -4.80 -33.11 -24.17
CA GLU A 259 -4.22 -33.38 -25.50
C GLU A 259 -2.68 -33.43 -25.50
N ARG A 260 -2.02 -32.90 -24.46
CA ARG A 260 -0.54 -32.80 -24.39
C ARG A 260 0.11 -33.73 -23.39
N LEU A 261 -0.58 -34.09 -22.32
CA LEU A 261 -0.03 -34.84 -21.19
C LEU A 261 -1.08 -35.83 -20.70
N GLY A 262 -0.74 -37.12 -20.66
CA GLY A 262 -1.61 -38.13 -20.06
C GLY A 262 -1.81 -37.91 -18.54
N PRO A 263 -2.86 -38.50 -17.95
CA PRO A 263 -3.09 -38.41 -16.51
C PRO A 263 -1.91 -39.00 -15.72
N LEU A 264 -1.67 -38.46 -14.51
CA LEU A 264 -0.63 -38.95 -13.61
C LEU A 264 -0.84 -40.45 -13.32
N LYS A 265 0.14 -41.28 -13.67
CA LYS A 265 0.11 -42.72 -13.39
C LYS A 265 0.44 -42.96 -11.91
N LYS A 266 -0.44 -43.68 -11.21
CA LYS A 266 -0.15 -44.19 -9.88
C LYS A 266 0.81 -45.39 -10.00
N ILE A 267 2.01 -45.28 -9.45
CA ILE A 267 2.92 -46.42 -9.32
C ILE A 267 2.44 -47.29 -8.16
N THR A 268 2.01 -48.51 -8.48
CA THR A 268 1.44 -49.48 -7.54
C THR A 268 2.41 -50.62 -7.22
N ASN A 269 3.48 -50.78 -8.00
CA ASN A 269 4.52 -51.76 -7.74
C ASN A 269 5.91 -51.28 -8.19
N PRO A 270 7.01 -51.83 -7.64
CA PRO A 270 8.37 -51.38 -7.95
C PRO A 270 8.82 -51.59 -9.40
N ARG A 271 8.04 -52.30 -10.22
CA ARG A 271 8.35 -52.55 -11.64
C ARG A 271 7.74 -51.50 -12.55
N GLU A 272 6.77 -50.72 -12.08
CA GLU A 272 6.20 -49.61 -12.82
C GLU A 272 7.15 -48.40 -12.77
N ARG A 273 7.55 -47.91 -13.94
CA ARG A 273 8.35 -46.70 -14.10
C ARG A 273 7.51 -45.59 -14.73
N LEU A 274 7.75 -44.35 -14.32
CA LEU A 274 7.10 -43.15 -14.87
C LEU A 274 7.52 -42.85 -16.32
N ILE A 275 8.62 -43.45 -16.77
CA ILE A 275 9.21 -43.37 -18.11
C ILE A 275 9.45 -44.80 -18.60
#